data_AF-A0A7J5BSE6-F1
#
_entry.id   AF-A0A7J5BSE6-F1
#
_cell.length_a   1.000
_cell.length_b   1.000
_cell.length_c   1.000
_cell.angle_alpha   90.00
_cell.angle_beta   90.00
_cell.angle_gamma   90.00
#
_symmetry.space_group_name_H-M   'P 1'
#
loop_
_entity.id
_entity.type
_entity.pdbx_description
1 polymer ?
#
loop_
_entity_poly.entity_id
_entity_poly.type
_entity_poly.pdbx_seq_one_letter_code
_entity_poly.pdbx_strand_id
1 'polypeptide(L)'
;MLICEGPVFRDGSDCVVERGTLLDPYTGSTIAFQRGQATSSAVQIDHIVPLAAAWTGGANTWDDAAREAFANDPANLQAVDGASNGAKGQMLPGEWMPPNAAFACT
;
A
#
# COMPACT_ATOMS: atom_id res chain seq x y z
N MET A 1 4.42 6.23 6.29
CA MET A 1 3.16 6.00 7.03
C MET A 1 2.80 7.25 7.82
N LEU A 2 1.98 8.12 7.24
CA LEU A 2 1.47 9.31 7.94
C LEU A 2 0.29 8.88 8.82
N ILE A 3 0.55 8.75 10.12
CA ILE A 3 -0.49 8.51 11.13
C ILE A 3 -0.39 9.68 12.10
N CYS A 4 -1.40 10.54 12.12
CA CYS A 4 -1.41 11.72 12.99
C CYS A 4 -1.46 11.37 14.49
N GLU A 5 -2.01 10.20 14.86
CA GLU A 5 -2.19 9.76 16.27
C GLU A 5 -1.32 8.55 16.67
N GLY A 6 -0.45 8.05 15.78
CA GLY A 6 0.32 6.82 15.98
C GLY A 6 -0.53 5.53 15.95
N PRO A 7 -0.02 4.41 15.40
CA PRO A 7 -0.74 3.14 15.42
C PRO A 7 -0.70 2.50 16.81
N VAL A 8 -1.75 1.75 17.17
CA VAL A 8 -1.72 0.85 18.32
C VAL A 8 -1.29 -0.53 17.83
N PHE A 9 -0.21 -1.05 18.40
CA PHE A 9 0.29 -2.38 18.09
C PHE A 9 -0.32 -3.46 18.98
N ARG A 10 -0.26 -4.71 18.52
CA ARG A 10 -0.60 -5.89 19.31
C ARG A 10 0.32 -6.01 20.52
N ASP A 11 -0.24 -6.43 21.66
CA ASP A 11 0.55 -6.69 22.87
C ASP A 11 1.72 -7.64 22.59
N GLY A 12 2.93 -7.22 22.97
CA GLY A 12 4.17 -7.96 22.72
C GLY A 12 4.71 -7.89 21.29
N SER A 13 4.18 -6.99 20.45
CA SER A 13 4.67 -6.75 19.08
C SER A 13 4.79 -5.26 18.78
N ASP A 14 5.80 -4.90 18.00
CA ASP A 14 6.06 -3.57 17.42
C ASP A 14 5.80 -3.53 15.89
N CYS A 15 5.41 -4.66 15.29
CA CYS A 15 5.17 -4.80 13.85
C CYS A 15 3.69 -4.93 13.51
N VAL A 16 2.88 -5.52 14.40
CA VAL A 16 1.48 -5.84 14.10
C VAL A 16 0.57 -4.71 14.56
N VAL A 17 0.14 -3.85 13.63
CA VAL A 17 -0.86 -2.81 13.89
C VAL A 17 -2.24 -3.44 14.13
N GLU A 18 -2.86 -3.17 15.27
CA GLU A 18 -4.23 -3.61 15.63
C GLU A 18 -5.28 -2.55 15.30
N ARG A 19 -4.94 -1.27 15.47
CA ARG A 19 -5.82 -0.15 15.12
C ARG A 19 -5.04 1.13 14.92
N GLY A 20 -5.66 2.10 14.28
CA GLY A 20 -5.09 3.42 14.08
C GLY A 20 -5.91 4.21 13.06
N THR A 21 -5.36 5.33 12.63
CA THR A 21 -6.01 6.20 11.66
C THR A 21 -5.07 6.42 10.49
N LEU A 22 -5.44 5.93 9.30
CA LEU A 22 -4.68 6.17 8.08
C LEU A 22 -5.09 7.53 7.50
N LEU A 23 -4.13 8.43 7.33
CA LEU A 23 -4.27 9.52 6.37
C LEU A 23 -3.93 8.95 4.99
N ASP A 24 -4.96 8.60 4.22
CA ASP A 24 -4.79 7.88 2.97
C ASP A 24 -4.19 8.80 1.89
N PRO A 25 -3.01 8.48 1.36
CA PRO A 25 -2.39 9.31 0.34
C PRO A 25 -3.15 9.30 -0.99
N TYR A 26 -3.85 8.20 -1.33
CA TYR A 26 -4.48 8.04 -2.65
C TYR A 26 -5.73 8.91 -2.81
N THR A 27 -6.53 9.04 -1.76
CA THR A 27 -7.79 9.80 -1.78
C THR A 27 -7.70 11.11 -0.99
N GLY A 28 -6.69 11.27 -0.12
CA GLY A 28 -6.61 12.37 0.84
C GLY A 28 -7.58 12.23 2.03
N SER A 29 -8.35 11.14 2.09
CA SER A 29 -9.30 10.88 3.16
C SER A 29 -8.63 10.33 4.40
N THR A 30 -9.36 10.35 5.52
CA THR A 30 -8.93 9.70 6.76
C THR A 30 -9.74 8.42 6.98
N ILE A 31 -9.06 7.31 7.24
CA ILE A 31 -9.68 5.99 7.42
C ILE A 31 -9.37 5.48 8.83
N ALA A 32 -10.42 5.25 9.62
CA ALA A 32 -10.30 4.55 10.90
C ALA A 32 -10.08 3.05 10.63
N PHE A 33 -8.91 2.54 11.00
CA PHE A 33 -8.54 1.15 10.83
C PHE A 33 -8.63 0.40 12.15
N GLN A 34 -9.27 -0.75 12.12
CA GLN A 34 -9.22 -1.77 13.16
C GLN A 34 -9.11 -3.15 12.52
N ARG A 35 -7.99 -3.82 12.79
CA ARG A 35 -7.73 -5.17 12.28
C ARG A 35 -8.92 -6.08 12.57
N GLY A 36 -9.45 -6.67 11.51
CA GLY A 36 -10.64 -7.52 11.58
C GLY A 36 -11.46 -7.43 10.29
N GLN A 37 -12.36 -8.40 10.11
CA GLN A 37 -13.14 -8.55 8.88
C GLN A 37 -13.88 -7.28 8.44
N ALA A 38 -14.30 -6.44 9.39
CA ALA A 38 -15.10 -5.25 9.12
C ALA A 38 -14.30 -4.11 8.44
N THR A 39 -13.01 -3.93 8.76
CA THR A 39 -12.24 -2.78 8.25
C THR A 39 -10.89 -3.14 7.63
N SER A 40 -10.42 -4.38 7.76
CA SER A 40 -9.16 -4.81 7.14
C SER A 40 -9.16 -4.66 5.62
N SER A 41 -10.31 -4.74 4.95
CA SER A 41 -10.39 -4.53 3.50
C SER A 41 -10.36 -3.05 3.10
N ALA A 42 -10.66 -2.14 4.03
CA ALA A 42 -10.68 -0.70 3.79
C ALA A 42 -9.28 -0.10 3.71
N VAL A 43 -8.28 -0.74 4.33
CA VAL A 43 -6.86 -0.38 4.22
C VAL A 43 -6.08 -1.54 3.65
N GLN A 44 -5.42 -1.33 2.52
CA GLN A 44 -4.57 -2.34 1.88
C GLN A 44 -3.15 -1.81 1.73
N ILE A 45 -2.18 -2.71 1.57
CA ILE A 45 -0.83 -2.36 1.17
C ILE A 45 -0.75 -2.53 -0.35
N ASP A 46 -0.56 -1.44 -1.06
CA ASP A 46 -0.33 -1.44 -2.50
C ASP A 46 1.16 -1.55 -2.82
N HIS A 47 1.43 -2.19 -3.96
CA HIS A 47 2.71 -2.10 -4.67
C HIS A 47 2.62 -0.97 -5.70
N ILE A 48 3.26 0.18 -5.44
CA ILE A 48 3.19 1.38 -6.32
C ILE A 48 3.52 0.99 -7.77
N VAL A 49 4.58 0.22 -7.96
CA VAL A 49 4.85 -0.57 -9.15
C VAL A 49 4.31 -1.99 -8.93
N PRO A 50 3.20 -2.38 -9.58
CA PRO A 50 2.58 -3.69 -9.38
C PRO A 50 3.51 -4.85 -9.74
N LEU A 51 3.47 -5.93 -8.95
CA LEU A 51 4.31 -7.11 -9.19
C LEU A 51 4.09 -7.74 -10.57
N ALA A 52 2.85 -7.76 -11.07
CA ALA A 52 2.52 -8.29 -12.40
C ALA A 52 3.10 -7.43 -13.54
N ALA A 53 3.10 -6.11 -13.36
CA ALA A 53 3.71 -5.17 -14.30
C ALA A 53 5.24 -5.31 -14.28
N ALA A 54 5.85 -5.40 -13.09
CA ALA A 54 7.29 -5.65 -12.94
C ALA A 54 7.71 -6.97 -13.58
N TRP A 55 6.94 -8.04 -13.37
CA TRP A 55 7.18 -9.35 -13.98
C TRP A 55 7.23 -9.27 -15.51
N THR A 56 6.21 -8.65 -16.12
CA THR A 56 6.12 -8.47 -17.57
C THR A 56 7.19 -7.51 -18.09
N GLY A 57 7.63 -6.56 -17.26
CA GLY A 57 8.70 -5.59 -17.55
C GLY A 57 10.13 -6.12 -17.39
N GLY A 58 10.32 -7.42 -17.11
CA GLY A 58 11.64 -8.06 -17.09
C GLY A 58 12.05 -8.65 -15.74
N ALA A 59 11.28 -8.43 -14.67
CA ALA A 59 11.55 -9.06 -13.37
C ALA A 59 11.39 -10.58 -13.39
N ASN A 60 10.79 -11.14 -14.45
CA ASN A 60 10.76 -12.58 -14.70
C ASN A 60 12.15 -13.22 -14.95
N THR A 61 13.16 -12.42 -15.30
CA THR A 61 14.54 -12.87 -15.50
C THR A 61 15.41 -12.74 -14.25
N TRP A 62 14.90 -12.08 -13.21
CA TRP A 62 15.61 -11.90 -11.95
C TRP A 62 15.67 -13.22 -11.18
N ASP A 63 16.70 -13.34 -10.33
CA ASP A 63 16.73 -14.40 -9.33
C ASP A 63 15.66 -14.17 -8.24
N ASP A 64 15.42 -15.21 -7.44
CA ASP A 64 14.39 -15.21 -6.41
C ASP A 64 14.64 -14.13 -5.34
N ALA A 65 15.91 -13.91 -4.98
CA ALA A 65 16.29 -12.93 -3.96
C ALA A 65 16.00 -11.50 -4.41
N ALA A 66 16.28 -11.16 -5.67
CA ALA A 66 15.98 -9.85 -6.24
C ALA A 66 14.46 -9.62 -6.34
N ARG A 67 13.68 -10.64 -6.71
CA ARG A 67 12.20 -10.54 -6.73
C ARG A 67 11.62 -10.35 -5.34
N GLU A 68 12.12 -11.09 -4.36
CA GLU A 68 11.69 -10.96 -2.96
C GLU A 68 12.06 -9.58 -2.39
N ALA A 69 13.27 -9.10 -2.66
CA ALA A 69 13.70 -7.77 -2.25
C ALA A 69 12.81 -6.67 -2.84
N PHE A 70 12.49 -6.75 -4.14
CA PHE A 70 11.58 -5.80 -4.78
C PHE A 70 10.14 -5.87 -4.23
N ALA A 71 9.63 -7.07 -3.98
CA ALA A 71 8.27 -7.25 -3.46
C ALA A 71 8.10 -6.72 -2.03
N ASN A 72 9.18 -6.65 -1.27
CA ASN A 72 9.19 -6.18 0.12
C ASN A 72 9.88 -4.82 0.30
N ASP A 73 10.25 -4.13 -0.78
CA ASP A 73 10.90 -2.82 -0.71
C ASP A 73 9.91 -1.80 -0.12
N PRO A 74 10.20 -1.16 1.03
CA PRO A 74 9.35 -0.14 1.61
C PRO A 74 9.10 1.07 0.69
N ALA A 75 10.01 1.34 -0.26
CA ALA A 75 9.82 2.39 -1.26
C ALA A 75 8.73 2.03 -2.29
N ASN A 76 8.41 0.75 -2.45
CA ASN A 76 7.36 0.26 -3.33
C ASN A 76 6.06 -0.12 -2.58
N LEU A 77 6.04 -0.06 -1.24
CA LEU A 77 4.90 -0.45 -0.42
C LEU A 77 4.20 0.76 0.21
N GLN A 78 2.91 0.91 -0.03
CA GLN A 78 2.13 2.03 0.50
C GLN A 78 0.79 1.57 1.08
N ALA A 79 0.51 1.93 2.34
CA ALA A 79 -0.82 1.76 2.92
C ALA A 79 -1.80 2.77 2.29
N VAL A 80 -2.90 2.27 1.76
CA VAL A 80 -3.88 3.06 0.98
C VAL A 80 -5.32 2.61 1.22
N ASP A 81 -6.28 3.42 0.79
CA ASP A 81 -7.68 3.05 0.63
C ASP A 81 -7.82 1.80 -0.27
N GLY A 82 -8.53 0.79 0.24
CA GLY A 82 -8.67 -0.50 -0.43
C GLY A 82 -9.48 -0.44 -1.74
N ALA A 83 -10.47 0.44 -1.84
CA ALA A 83 -11.25 0.58 -3.07
C ALA A 83 -10.41 1.23 -4.19
N SER A 84 -9.62 2.25 -3.84
CA SER A 84 -8.67 2.88 -4.75
C SER A 84 -7.59 1.92 -5.22
N ASN A 85 -7.05 1.10 -4.31
CA ASN A 85 -6.11 0.02 -4.68
C ASN A 85 -6.74 -0.99 -5.64
N GLY A 86 -7.98 -1.41 -5.35
CA GLY A 86 -8.73 -2.31 -6.23
C GLY A 86 -8.98 -1.71 -7.62
N ALA A 87 -9.23 -0.41 -7.70
CA ALA A 87 -9.40 0.31 -8.96
C ALA A 87 -8.09 0.43 -9.75
N LYS A 88 -6.94 0.61 -9.07
CA LYS A 88 -5.59 0.60 -9.68
C LYS A 88 -5.24 -0.77 -10.27
N GLY A 89 -5.46 -1.84 -9.50
CA GLY A 89 -5.09 -3.20 -9.94
C GLY A 89 -3.62 -3.31 -10.34
N GLN A 90 -3.35 -3.79 -11.55
CA GLN A 90 -1.98 -3.95 -12.09
C GLN A 90 -1.51 -2.79 -12.99
N MET A 91 -2.28 -1.70 -13.04
CA MET A 91 -1.97 -0.55 -13.89
C MET A 91 -0.74 0.20 -13.37
N LEU A 92 0.09 0.64 -14.29
CA LEU A 92 1.21 1.54 -14.01
C LEU A 92 0.70 2.98 -13.79
N PRO A 93 1.51 3.88 -13.21
CA PRO A 93 1.16 5.31 -13.08
C PRO A 93 0.76 5.99 -14.41
N GLY A 94 1.21 5.47 -15.55
CA GLY A 94 0.79 5.97 -16.87
C GLY A 94 -0.64 5.59 -17.28
N GLU A 95 -1.24 4.61 -16.62
CA GLU A 95 -2.55 4.04 -16.94
C GLU A 95 -3.60 4.39 -15.87
N TRP A 96 -3.17 4.54 -14.61
CA TRP A 96 -4.01 4.94 -13.50
C TRP A 96 -3.26 5.92 -12.61
N MET A 97 -3.97 6.95 -12.14
CA MET A 97 -3.45 7.92 -11.18
C MET A 97 -4.40 8.05 -9.99
N PRO A 98 -3.86 8.25 -8.78
CA PRO A 98 -4.66 8.43 -7.58
C PRO A 98 -5.52 9.71 -7.68
N PRO A 99 -6.77 9.68 -7.16
CA PRO A 99 -7.63 10.86 -7.14
C PRO A 99 -7.00 12.08 -6.46
N ASN A 100 -6.17 11.87 -5.44
CA ASN A 100 -5.42 12.92 -4.78
C ASN A 100 -4.17 13.30 -5.58
N ALA A 101 -4.28 14.39 -6.36
CA ALA A 101 -3.17 14.93 -7.15
C ALA A 101 -1.95 15.35 -6.31
N ALA A 102 -2.10 15.63 -5.01
CA ALA A 102 -0.96 15.98 -4.16
C ALA A 102 0.00 14.81 -3.96
N PHE A 103 -0.48 13.56 -4.05
CA PHE A 103 0.35 12.37 -3.94
C PHE A 103 1.04 12.00 -5.27
N ALA A 104 0.46 12.38 -6.41
CA ALA A 104 0.93 12.01 -7.75
C ALA A 104 2.41 12.33 -8.04
N CYS A 105 2.99 13.32 -7.35
CA CYS A 105 4.35 13.80 -7.58
C CYS A 105 5.17 13.87 -6.29
N THR A 106 4.94 12.94 -5.35
CA THR A 106 5.67 12.88 -4.07
C THR A 106 7.01 12.15 -4.13
#